data_AF-A0A519VP53-F1
#
_entry.id   AF-A0A519VP53-F1
#
_cell.length_a   1.000
_cell.length_b   1.000
_cell.length_c   1.000
_cell.angle_alpha   90.00
_cell.angle_beta   90.00
_cell.angle_gamma   90.00
#
_symmetry.space_group_name_H-M   'P 1'
#
loop_
_entity.id
_entity.type
_entity.pdbx_description
1 polymer ?
#
loop_
_entity_poly.entity_id
_entity_poly.type
_entity_poly.pdbx_seq_one_letter_code
_entity_poly.pdbx_strand_id
1 'polypeptide(L)'
;AAGFKNAIFGKQAPTPQEDPQFSVEDSRYSVVRYFASDIANAYGPHVSDPRTGQILETHIGWYHNVMNLLRNWYFVQTAAINPEVRKAKFSDAQMGELIRFVSSHEIGHTLGLPHNFGSSYAYPVDSLRSKAFTDKHGTAPSIMDYARFNYIAQPGDGVTKMHPQIGEYDKWSIKWGYSWIPGNKTAEQEKEILNQWTLKNAGNPLYFYGRQGTSLDPRLQSEDLGDNAMKASTYGIANLKRILPNVEKWTYQKGKDYSDLKEIYTEIVGQYNRYMGHVLTNVGGMSENFKTYDQTGPVYSYLSKAKQKEAVSFFNQQLFTTPLWLINNDQLSKFDNGTLLNRIKAVQANTLVNLLAAPRIARLLDNETKNGTAKAYTLPELFKDIKTSVFAAGRPDAFKRNLQRAYVDRLGYLMTTESELPPGFPVESAASYGL
;
A
#
# COMPACT_ATOMS: atom_id res chain seq x y z
N ALA A 1 -26.80 -2.92 -10.08
CA ALA A 1 -25.83 -2.39 -11.06
C ALA A 1 -25.88 -0.86 -11.02
N ALA A 2 -24.74 -0.19 -11.18
CA ALA A 2 -24.61 1.27 -11.18
C ALA A 2 -24.21 1.74 -12.59
N GLY A 3 -24.53 2.99 -12.96
CA GLY A 3 -24.18 3.58 -14.25
C GLY A 3 -24.98 3.06 -15.45
N PHE A 4 -24.42 3.22 -16.64
CA PHE A 4 -25.04 2.88 -17.93
C PHE A 4 -24.66 1.47 -18.40
N LYS A 5 -25.63 0.72 -18.96
CA LYS A 5 -25.38 -0.62 -19.53
C LYS A 5 -24.64 -0.50 -20.86
N ASN A 6 -23.67 -1.39 -21.09
CA ASN A 6 -22.88 -1.46 -22.33
C ASN A 6 -22.19 -0.14 -22.71
N ALA A 7 -21.85 0.70 -21.73
CA ALA A 7 -21.22 1.99 -21.96
C ALA A 7 -19.77 1.88 -22.45
N ILE A 8 -19.08 0.79 -22.08
CA ILE A 8 -17.67 0.55 -22.41
C ILE A 8 -17.55 -0.87 -22.93
N PHE A 9 -16.89 -1.04 -24.08
CA PHE A 9 -16.50 -2.34 -24.62
C PHE A 9 -15.12 -2.21 -25.26
N GLY A 10 -14.29 -3.24 -25.13
CA GLY A 10 -12.98 -3.31 -25.79
C GLY A 10 -13.10 -3.85 -27.21
N LYS A 11 -12.31 -3.31 -28.13
CA LYS A 11 -12.14 -3.83 -29.50
C LYS A 11 -10.65 -3.94 -29.81
N GLN A 12 -10.30 -4.88 -30.69
CA GLN A 12 -8.96 -4.87 -31.29
C GLN A 12 -8.81 -3.60 -32.15
N ALA A 13 -7.59 -3.06 -32.20
CA ALA A 13 -7.29 -1.98 -33.12
C ALA A 13 -7.56 -2.46 -34.55
N PRO A 14 -8.20 -1.63 -35.41
CA PRO A 14 -8.49 -2.01 -36.78
C PRO A 14 -7.19 -2.23 -37.55
N THR A 15 -7.22 -3.17 -38.49
CA THR A 15 -6.16 -3.34 -39.49
C THR A 15 -6.14 -2.15 -40.46
N PRO A 16 -5.03 -1.90 -41.16
CA PRO A 16 -4.98 -0.86 -42.19
C PRO A 16 -6.01 -1.05 -43.31
N GLN A 17 -6.54 -2.26 -43.51
CA GLN A 17 -7.62 -2.54 -44.46
C GLN A 17 -9.01 -2.17 -43.92
N GLU A 18 -9.22 -2.30 -42.61
CA GLU A 18 -10.48 -1.96 -41.94
C GLU A 18 -10.61 -0.45 -41.69
N ASP A 19 -9.52 0.21 -41.29
CA ASP A 19 -9.45 1.68 -41.17
C ASP A 19 -8.03 2.17 -41.52
N PRO A 20 -7.79 2.61 -42.77
CA PRO A 20 -6.50 3.15 -43.21
C PRO A 20 -6.11 4.46 -42.51
N GLN A 21 -7.05 5.13 -41.86
CA GLN A 21 -6.83 6.41 -41.16
C GLN A 21 -6.70 6.21 -39.64
N PHE A 22 -6.82 4.98 -39.15
CA PHE A 22 -6.63 4.70 -37.73
C PHE A 22 -5.20 5.06 -37.31
N SER A 23 -5.10 5.90 -36.30
CA SER A 23 -3.87 6.20 -35.60
C SER A 23 -4.12 6.08 -34.12
N VAL A 24 -3.17 5.49 -33.39
CA VAL A 24 -3.23 5.45 -31.93
C VAL A 24 -3.20 6.86 -31.33
N GLU A 25 -2.60 7.83 -32.04
CA GLU A 25 -2.49 9.25 -31.66
C GLU A 25 -3.73 10.09 -31.99
N ASP A 26 -4.77 9.48 -32.56
CA ASP A 26 -6.00 10.18 -32.92
C ASP A 26 -6.92 10.33 -31.71
N SER A 27 -7.33 11.56 -31.42
CA SER A 27 -8.17 11.88 -30.25
C SER A 27 -9.60 11.34 -30.34
N ARG A 28 -10.03 10.86 -31.51
CA ARG A 28 -11.32 10.17 -31.69
C ARG A 28 -11.33 8.78 -31.04
N TYR A 29 -10.15 8.21 -30.76
CA TYR A 29 -10.03 6.84 -30.26
C TYR A 29 -9.40 6.82 -28.87
N SER A 30 -10.09 6.19 -27.93
CA SER A 30 -9.50 5.79 -26.66
C SER A 30 -8.80 4.44 -26.81
N VAL A 31 -7.53 4.36 -26.44
CA VAL A 31 -6.68 3.20 -26.75
C VAL A 31 -5.88 2.72 -25.53
N VAL A 32 -5.65 1.41 -25.47
CA VAL A 32 -4.63 0.81 -24.59
C VAL A 32 -3.38 0.59 -25.41
N ARG A 33 -2.29 1.29 -25.07
CA ARG A 33 -1.03 1.30 -25.81
C ARG A 33 0.02 0.50 -25.07
N TYR A 34 0.68 -0.39 -25.81
CA TYR A 34 1.77 -1.17 -25.28
C TYR A 34 3.12 -0.54 -25.65
N PHE A 35 3.97 -0.31 -24.64
CA PHE A 35 5.30 0.24 -24.79
C PHE A 35 6.36 -0.82 -24.51
N ALA A 36 7.23 -1.08 -25.50
CA ALA A 36 8.43 -1.89 -25.32
C ALA A 36 9.49 -1.05 -24.57
N SER A 37 9.36 -0.97 -23.25
CA SER A 37 10.25 -0.19 -22.37
C SER A 37 10.60 -0.99 -21.11
N ASP A 38 11.79 -0.72 -20.59
CA ASP A 38 12.34 -1.22 -19.33
C ASP A 38 11.73 -0.55 -18.08
N ILE A 39 11.00 0.55 -18.24
CA ILE A 39 10.23 1.18 -17.16
C ILE A 39 9.10 0.23 -16.74
N ALA A 40 9.00 -0.04 -15.43
CA ALA A 40 7.95 -0.89 -14.87
C ALA A 40 6.80 -0.04 -14.32
N ASN A 41 5.93 0.46 -15.21
CA ASN A 41 4.78 1.28 -14.82
C ASN A 41 3.57 1.07 -15.73
N ALA A 42 2.38 1.42 -15.27
CA ALA A 42 1.21 1.63 -16.11
C ALA A 42 0.55 2.96 -15.70
N TYR A 43 -0.18 3.60 -16.61
CA TYR A 43 -0.94 4.80 -16.27
C TYR A 43 -2.19 4.94 -17.17
N GLY A 44 -3.29 5.35 -16.58
CA GLY A 44 -4.56 5.64 -17.25
C GLY A 44 -4.94 7.12 -17.18
N PRO A 45 -4.34 8.00 -18.00
CA PRO A 45 -4.68 9.41 -18.03
C PRO A 45 -6.04 9.60 -18.73
N HIS A 46 -6.66 10.75 -18.54
CA HIS A 46 -7.80 11.16 -19.36
C HIS A 46 -7.70 12.65 -19.69
N VAL A 47 -8.25 13.02 -20.84
CA VAL A 47 -8.45 14.43 -21.23
C VAL A 47 -9.93 14.75 -21.02
N SER A 48 -10.22 15.78 -20.23
CA SER A 48 -11.59 16.22 -19.96
C SER A 48 -11.82 17.65 -20.45
N ASP A 49 -13.02 17.94 -20.96
CA ASP A 49 -13.46 19.32 -21.16
C ASP A 49 -13.62 19.99 -19.77
N PRO A 50 -12.86 21.05 -19.46
CA PRO A 50 -12.89 21.67 -18.13
C PRO A 50 -14.22 22.37 -17.80
N ARG A 51 -15.08 22.61 -18.79
CA ARG A 51 -16.37 23.29 -18.61
C ARG A 51 -17.48 22.32 -18.23
N THR A 52 -17.41 21.10 -18.75
CA THR A 52 -18.48 20.09 -18.61
C THR A 52 -18.05 18.88 -17.79
N GLY A 53 -16.75 18.66 -17.61
CA GLY A 53 -16.19 17.44 -17.03
C GLY A 53 -16.28 16.23 -17.97
N GLN A 54 -16.73 16.40 -19.22
CA GLN A 54 -16.82 15.32 -20.19
C GLN A 54 -15.43 14.76 -20.47
N ILE A 55 -15.27 13.44 -20.32
CA ILE A 55 -14.08 12.72 -20.74
C ILE A 55 -14.11 12.62 -22.28
N LEU A 56 -13.13 13.25 -22.93
CA LEU A 56 -13.02 13.33 -24.38
C LEU A 56 -12.25 12.14 -24.94
N GLU A 57 -11.13 11.79 -24.32
CA GLU A 57 -10.30 10.67 -24.70
C GLU A 57 -9.45 10.13 -23.54
N THR A 58 -8.93 8.92 -23.71
CA THR A 58 -7.94 8.31 -22.82
C THR A 58 -6.96 7.44 -23.59
N HIS A 59 -5.67 7.56 -23.28
CA HIS A 59 -4.62 6.67 -23.79
C HIS A 59 -3.94 5.97 -22.61
N ILE A 60 -4.39 4.76 -22.31
CA ILE A 60 -3.79 3.95 -21.25
C ILE A 60 -2.43 3.48 -21.72
N GLY A 61 -1.38 3.83 -20.98
CA GLY A 61 -0.01 3.41 -21.24
C GLY A 61 0.36 2.14 -20.48
N TRP A 62 0.75 1.09 -21.19
CA TRP A 62 1.18 -0.19 -20.61
C TRP A 62 2.63 -0.48 -20.96
N TYR A 63 3.53 -0.46 -19.98
CA TYR A 63 4.93 -0.75 -20.23
C TYR A 63 5.23 -2.24 -20.10
N HIS A 64 6.09 -2.77 -20.98
CA HIS A 64 6.47 -4.19 -20.99
C HIS A 64 6.91 -4.69 -19.61
N ASN A 65 7.74 -3.91 -18.91
CA ASN A 65 8.36 -4.36 -17.67
C ASN A 65 7.42 -4.38 -16.44
N VAL A 66 6.16 -3.95 -16.58
CA VAL A 66 5.10 -4.19 -15.57
C VAL A 66 4.94 -5.68 -15.27
N MET A 67 5.17 -6.54 -16.26
CA MET A 67 5.03 -7.98 -16.11
C MET A 67 6.02 -8.55 -15.08
N ASN A 68 7.26 -8.04 -15.04
CA ASN A 68 8.25 -8.44 -14.04
C ASN A 68 7.85 -7.97 -12.63
N LEU A 69 7.33 -6.75 -12.54
CA LEU A 69 6.84 -6.20 -11.28
C LEU A 69 5.66 -7.01 -10.72
N LEU A 70 4.69 -7.37 -11.57
CA LEU A 70 3.57 -8.24 -11.22
C LEU A 70 4.02 -9.64 -10.81
N ARG A 71 4.98 -10.22 -11.53
CA ARG A 71 5.60 -11.50 -11.15
C ARG A 71 6.16 -11.41 -9.73
N ASN A 72 6.97 -10.40 -9.45
CA ASN A 72 7.67 -10.23 -8.17
C ASN A 72 6.70 -10.07 -7.02
N TRP A 73 5.75 -9.14 -7.14
CA TRP A 73 4.75 -8.92 -6.12
C TRP A 73 3.92 -10.17 -5.86
N TYR A 74 3.40 -10.81 -6.91
CA TYR A 74 2.55 -11.99 -6.74
C TYR A 74 3.33 -13.16 -6.15
N PHE A 75 4.59 -13.36 -6.56
CA PHE A 75 5.48 -14.37 -5.98
C PHE A 75 5.73 -14.09 -4.50
N VAL A 76 6.27 -12.92 -4.15
CA VAL A 76 6.71 -12.59 -2.79
C VAL A 76 5.54 -12.54 -1.80
N GLN A 77 4.37 -12.12 -2.25
CA GLN A 77 3.19 -11.98 -1.39
C GLN A 77 2.38 -13.28 -1.27
N THR A 78 2.42 -14.20 -2.26
CA THR A 78 1.50 -15.36 -2.28
C THR A 78 2.16 -16.74 -2.35
N ALA A 79 3.46 -16.86 -2.67
CA ALA A 79 4.11 -18.17 -2.89
C ALA A 79 4.08 -19.10 -1.66
N ALA A 80 3.90 -18.56 -0.45
CA ALA A 80 3.71 -19.34 0.77
C ALA A 80 2.48 -20.26 0.69
N ILE A 81 1.41 -19.80 0.04
CA ILE A 81 0.12 -20.52 -0.05
C ILE A 81 -0.25 -20.93 -1.47
N ASN A 82 0.43 -20.39 -2.47
CA ASN A 82 0.16 -20.62 -3.88
C ASN A 82 1.32 -21.39 -4.54
N PRO A 83 1.23 -22.73 -4.70
CA PRO A 83 2.26 -23.50 -5.36
C PRO A 83 2.47 -23.14 -6.83
N GLU A 84 1.44 -22.63 -7.51
CA GLU A 84 1.46 -22.37 -8.95
C GLU A 84 2.41 -21.23 -9.36
N VAL A 85 2.82 -20.39 -8.40
CA VAL A 85 3.74 -19.27 -8.64
C VAL A 85 5.19 -19.61 -8.25
N ARG A 86 5.46 -20.82 -7.76
CA ARG A 86 6.81 -21.26 -7.32
C ARG A 86 7.69 -21.66 -8.51
N LYS A 87 7.79 -20.78 -9.49
CA LYS A 87 8.50 -20.96 -10.76
C LYS A 87 9.01 -19.62 -11.27
N ALA A 88 10.15 -19.63 -11.96
CA ALA A 88 10.79 -18.41 -12.47
C ALA A 88 9.94 -17.63 -13.49
N LYS A 89 9.16 -18.34 -14.31
CA LYS A 89 8.29 -17.76 -15.33
C LYS A 89 6.84 -18.19 -15.12
N PHE A 90 5.94 -17.22 -15.05
CA PHE A 90 4.50 -17.48 -14.99
C PHE A 90 3.97 -17.91 -16.36
N SER A 91 2.88 -18.69 -16.35
CA SER A 91 2.14 -19.00 -17.57
C SER A 91 1.40 -17.78 -18.09
N ASP A 92 1.06 -17.78 -19.38
CA ASP A 92 0.28 -16.70 -20.00
C ASP A 92 -1.09 -16.52 -19.34
N ALA A 93 -1.71 -17.61 -18.87
CA ALA A 93 -2.97 -17.54 -18.14
C ALA A 93 -2.82 -16.80 -16.80
N GLN A 94 -1.78 -17.12 -16.03
CA GLN A 94 -1.49 -16.44 -14.76
C GLN A 94 -1.18 -14.97 -14.98
N MET A 95 -0.29 -14.67 -15.94
CA MET A 95 0.08 -13.29 -16.24
C MET A 95 -1.11 -12.51 -16.80
N GLY A 96 -1.94 -13.12 -17.64
CA GLY A 96 -3.17 -12.51 -18.15
C GLY A 96 -4.18 -12.17 -17.05
N GLU A 97 -4.25 -12.94 -15.97
CA GLU A 97 -5.05 -12.58 -14.79
C GLU A 97 -4.50 -11.36 -14.05
N LEU A 98 -3.18 -11.29 -13.85
CA LEU A 98 -2.54 -10.14 -13.21
C LEU A 98 -2.65 -8.87 -14.06
N ILE A 99 -2.49 -9.00 -15.38
CA ILE A 99 -2.71 -7.91 -16.34
C ILE A 99 -4.15 -7.44 -16.27
N ARG A 100 -5.14 -8.35 -16.28
CA ARG A 100 -6.55 -7.99 -16.17
C ARG A 100 -6.84 -7.17 -14.91
N PHE A 101 -6.24 -7.53 -13.77
CA PHE A 101 -6.37 -6.79 -12.53
C PHE A 101 -5.86 -5.34 -12.68
N VAL A 102 -4.62 -5.14 -13.12
CA VAL A 102 -4.04 -3.79 -13.28
C VAL A 102 -4.75 -3.00 -14.38
N SER A 103 -5.04 -3.61 -15.54
CA SER A 103 -5.76 -2.91 -16.61
C SER A 103 -7.15 -2.45 -16.15
N SER A 104 -7.83 -3.20 -15.28
CA SER A 104 -9.12 -2.78 -14.71
C SER A 104 -8.96 -1.57 -13.78
N HIS A 105 -7.85 -1.50 -13.03
CA HIS A 105 -7.50 -0.36 -12.20
C HIS A 105 -7.24 0.89 -13.07
N GLU A 106 -6.45 0.76 -14.14
CA GLU A 106 -6.19 1.88 -15.07
C GLU A 106 -7.47 2.38 -15.74
N ILE A 107 -8.37 1.48 -16.15
CA ILE A 107 -9.70 1.87 -16.68
C ILE A 107 -10.50 2.63 -15.61
N GLY A 108 -10.36 2.32 -14.33
CA GLY A 108 -10.96 3.12 -13.26
C GLY A 108 -10.49 4.58 -13.28
N HIS A 109 -9.20 4.83 -13.52
CA HIS A 109 -8.67 6.19 -13.69
C HIS A 109 -9.20 6.90 -14.92
N THR A 110 -9.41 6.16 -16.02
CA THR A 110 -10.03 6.73 -17.22
C THR A 110 -11.50 7.11 -17.01
N LEU A 111 -12.12 6.63 -15.92
CA LEU A 111 -13.45 7.02 -15.47
C LEU A 111 -13.41 8.09 -14.37
N GLY A 112 -12.27 8.75 -14.18
CA GLY A 112 -12.11 9.83 -13.19
C GLY A 112 -12.03 9.33 -11.74
N LEU A 113 -11.86 8.03 -11.49
CA LEU A 113 -11.70 7.52 -10.14
C LEU A 113 -10.25 7.72 -9.66
N PRO A 114 -10.00 8.43 -8.55
CA PRO A 114 -8.67 8.51 -7.95
C PRO A 114 -8.32 7.19 -7.23
N HIS A 115 -7.03 7.01 -6.86
CA HIS A 115 -6.70 5.93 -5.93
C HIS A 115 -7.45 6.12 -4.61
N ASN A 116 -7.87 5.00 -4.01
CA ASN A 116 -8.46 4.97 -2.67
C ASN A 116 -7.56 4.18 -1.72
N PHE A 117 -6.55 4.83 -1.15
CA PHE A 117 -5.59 4.19 -0.23
C PHE A 117 -6.20 3.81 1.13
N GLY A 118 -7.46 4.18 1.36
CA GLY A 118 -8.19 3.87 2.60
C GLY A 118 -9.07 2.63 2.50
N SER A 119 -9.17 1.99 1.34
CA SER A 119 -10.21 0.98 1.13
C SER A 119 -9.93 -0.31 1.91
N SER A 120 -8.68 -0.75 1.94
CA SER A 120 -8.20 -2.00 2.53
C SER A 120 -8.51 -2.07 4.03
N TYR A 121 -8.50 -0.93 4.72
CA TYR A 121 -8.84 -0.77 6.13
C TYR A 121 -10.24 -1.29 6.47
N ALA A 122 -11.16 -1.31 5.51
CA ALA A 122 -12.54 -1.73 5.73
C ALA A 122 -12.70 -3.21 6.11
N TYR A 123 -11.72 -4.04 5.75
CA TYR A 123 -11.79 -5.48 5.99
C TYR A 123 -10.97 -5.88 7.21
N PRO A 124 -11.55 -6.61 8.18
CA PRO A 124 -10.78 -7.16 9.28
C PRO A 124 -9.68 -8.11 8.77
N VAL A 125 -8.48 -8.03 9.36
CA VAL A 125 -7.35 -8.86 8.92
C VAL A 125 -7.68 -10.36 8.88
N ASP A 126 -8.44 -10.88 9.86
CA ASP A 126 -8.79 -12.31 9.88
C ASP A 126 -9.78 -12.71 8.78
N SER A 127 -10.63 -11.80 8.32
CA SER A 127 -11.55 -12.08 7.20
C SER A 127 -10.79 -12.38 5.92
N LEU A 128 -9.61 -11.77 5.74
CA LEU A 128 -8.74 -12.01 4.58
C LEU A 128 -8.09 -13.41 4.58
N ARG A 129 -8.21 -14.16 5.68
CA ARG A 129 -7.84 -15.58 5.76
C ARG A 129 -8.99 -16.53 5.40
N SER A 130 -10.20 -16.03 5.21
CA SER A 130 -11.36 -16.85 4.86
C SER A 130 -11.53 -16.93 3.34
N LYS A 131 -11.52 -18.15 2.80
CA LYS A 131 -11.86 -18.38 1.38
C LYS A 131 -13.25 -17.85 1.03
N ALA A 132 -14.25 -18.15 1.85
CA ALA A 132 -15.62 -17.71 1.59
C ALA A 132 -15.75 -16.17 1.58
N PHE A 133 -15.00 -15.48 2.44
CA PHE A 133 -14.99 -14.03 2.46
C PHE A 133 -14.29 -13.46 1.22
N THR A 134 -13.06 -13.91 0.94
CA THR A 134 -12.25 -13.42 -0.19
C THR A 134 -12.85 -13.77 -1.55
N ASP A 135 -13.54 -14.91 -1.69
CA ASP A 135 -14.29 -15.26 -2.90
C ASP A 135 -15.43 -14.27 -3.19
N LYS A 136 -16.04 -13.72 -2.13
CA LYS A 136 -17.16 -12.79 -2.26
C LYS A 136 -16.71 -11.34 -2.38
N HIS A 137 -15.68 -10.95 -1.64
CA HIS A 137 -15.31 -9.56 -1.40
C HIS A 137 -13.95 -9.15 -1.99
N GLY A 138 -13.12 -10.11 -2.43
CA GLY A 138 -11.72 -9.84 -2.77
C GLY A 138 -10.92 -9.45 -1.52
N THR A 139 -9.91 -8.58 -1.69
CA THR A 139 -9.05 -8.12 -0.59
C THR A 139 -9.27 -6.66 -0.16
N ALA A 140 -10.04 -5.89 -0.91
CA ALA A 140 -10.48 -4.54 -0.57
C ALA A 140 -11.84 -4.23 -1.23
N PRO A 141 -12.65 -3.30 -0.67
CA PRO A 141 -13.89 -2.81 -1.28
C PRO A 141 -13.72 -2.05 -2.61
N SER A 142 -12.49 -1.62 -2.92
CA SER A 142 -12.16 -0.81 -4.10
C SER A 142 -10.99 -1.43 -4.85
N ILE A 143 -11.15 -1.65 -6.16
CA ILE A 143 -10.01 -2.00 -7.03
C ILE A 143 -9.03 -0.84 -7.17
N MET A 144 -9.49 0.40 -6.94
CA MET A 144 -8.67 1.61 -6.92
C MET A 144 -7.73 1.73 -5.70
N ASP A 145 -7.76 0.77 -4.78
CA ASP A 145 -6.76 0.68 -3.72
C ASP A 145 -5.47 0.03 -4.22
N TYR A 146 -4.34 0.43 -3.65
CA TYR A 146 -3.06 -0.22 -3.83
C TYR A 146 -2.90 -1.48 -2.97
N ALA A 147 -3.98 -2.06 -2.49
CA ALA A 147 -4.08 -3.33 -1.76
C ALA A 147 -3.70 -4.56 -2.63
N ARG A 148 -2.46 -4.65 -3.13
CA ARG A 148 -2.04 -5.54 -4.22
C ARG A 148 -2.45 -7.01 -4.08
N PHE A 149 -1.68 -7.82 -3.32
CA PHE A 149 -1.98 -9.24 -3.14
C PHE A 149 -2.05 -9.65 -1.67
N ASN A 150 -2.91 -10.63 -1.38
CA ASN A 150 -3.24 -11.13 -0.05
C ASN A 150 -2.05 -11.85 0.62
N TYR A 151 -1.12 -11.07 1.17
CA TYR A 151 -0.01 -11.58 1.95
C TYR A 151 -0.39 -12.05 3.36
N ILE A 152 -1.67 -11.88 3.76
CA ILE A 152 -2.20 -12.27 5.07
C ILE A 152 -2.56 -13.76 5.10
N ALA A 153 -3.12 -14.28 4.02
CA ALA A 153 -3.53 -15.69 3.96
C ALA A 153 -2.34 -16.63 4.24
N GLN A 154 -2.60 -17.67 5.04
CA GLN A 154 -1.61 -18.63 5.55
C GLN A 154 -1.85 -20.03 4.96
N PRO A 155 -0.82 -20.91 4.94
CA PRO A 155 -1.02 -22.29 4.52
C PRO A 155 -2.13 -22.96 5.34
N GLY A 156 -3.07 -23.59 4.65
CA GLY A 156 -4.27 -24.20 5.26
C GLY A 156 -5.55 -23.37 5.19
N ASP A 157 -5.45 -22.06 4.90
CA ASP A 157 -6.63 -21.17 4.83
C ASP A 157 -7.51 -21.42 3.59
N GLY A 158 -6.97 -22.06 2.54
CA GLY A 158 -7.69 -22.39 1.30
C GLY A 158 -8.07 -21.19 0.43
N VAL A 159 -7.58 -19.98 0.76
CA VAL A 159 -7.83 -18.75 0.00
C VAL A 159 -7.31 -18.91 -1.44
N THR A 160 -8.13 -18.50 -2.41
CA THR A 160 -7.79 -18.54 -3.85
C THR A 160 -7.89 -17.17 -4.52
N LYS A 161 -8.70 -16.25 -3.97
CA LYS A 161 -8.80 -14.87 -4.47
C LYS A 161 -7.82 -13.98 -3.71
N MET A 162 -6.82 -13.49 -4.44
CA MET A 162 -5.64 -12.87 -3.85
C MET A 162 -5.53 -11.37 -4.08
N HIS A 163 -6.38 -10.74 -4.88
CA HIS A 163 -6.28 -9.31 -5.19
C HIS A 163 -7.64 -8.61 -5.04
N PRO A 164 -7.69 -7.27 -5.03
CA PRO A 164 -8.93 -6.52 -5.02
C PRO A 164 -9.73 -6.82 -6.28
N GLN A 165 -11.05 -6.74 -6.14
CA GLN A 165 -11.98 -6.85 -7.25
C GLN A 165 -12.82 -5.58 -7.31
N ILE A 166 -13.64 -5.43 -8.37
CA ILE A 166 -14.64 -4.37 -8.43
C ILE A 166 -15.66 -4.57 -7.30
N GLY A 167 -15.48 -3.81 -6.22
CA GLY A 167 -16.13 -4.04 -4.94
C GLY A 167 -17.26 -3.06 -4.64
N GLU A 168 -17.61 -2.97 -3.36
CA GLU A 168 -18.67 -2.14 -2.82
C GLU A 168 -18.41 -0.66 -3.05
N TYR A 169 -17.17 -0.19 -2.81
CA TYR A 169 -16.79 1.20 -3.00
C TYR A 169 -16.85 1.56 -4.49
N ASP A 170 -16.29 0.72 -5.37
CA ASP A 170 -16.29 1.00 -6.83
C ASP A 170 -17.72 1.09 -7.38
N LYS A 171 -18.61 0.18 -6.95
CA LYS A 171 -20.02 0.21 -7.37
C LYS A 171 -20.72 1.47 -6.86
N TRP A 172 -20.37 1.93 -5.66
CA TRP A 172 -20.91 3.16 -5.10
C TRP A 172 -20.34 4.41 -5.80
N SER A 173 -19.04 4.46 -6.06
CA SER A 173 -18.40 5.61 -6.72
C SER A 173 -18.90 5.77 -8.16
N ILE A 174 -19.06 4.67 -8.90
CA ILE A 174 -19.69 4.69 -10.22
C ILE A 174 -21.16 5.13 -10.13
N LYS A 175 -21.91 4.68 -9.11
CA LYS A 175 -23.28 5.15 -8.90
C LYS A 175 -23.30 6.66 -8.64
N TRP A 176 -22.41 7.14 -7.80
CA TRP A 176 -22.34 8.55 -7.42
C TRP A 176 -21.97 9.42 -8.63
N GLY A 177 -20.95 9.03 -9.41
CA GLY A 177 -20.46 9.82 -10.54
C GLY A 177 -21.23 9.68 -11.84
N TYR A 178 -21.94 8.57 -12.08
CA TYR A 178 -22.52 8.24 -13.39
C TYR A 178 -24.01 7.88 -13.37
N SER A 179 -24.73 8.10 -12.26
CA SER A 179 -26.19 7.95 -12.27
C SER A 179 -26.86 9.14 -12.94
N TRP A 180 -27.76 8.87 -13.88
CA TRP A 180 -28.64 9.90 -14.43
C TRP A 180 -29.65 10.38 -13.37
N ILE A 181 -29.69 11.68 -13.10
CA ILE A 181 -30.66 12.33 -12.21
C ILE A 181 -31.71 13.04 -13.08
N PRO A 182 -32.94 12.49 -13.20
CA PRO A 182 -33.95 13.05 -14.10
C PRO A 182 -34.53 14.38 -13.59
N GLY A 183 -35.13 15.13 -14.52
CA GLY A 183 -35.92 16.33 -14.20
C GLY A 183 -35.15 17.65 -14.26
N ASN A 184 -34.14 17.75 -15.13
CA ASN A 184 -33.37 18.98 -15.42
C ASN A 184 -32.93 19.73 -14.15
N LYS A 185 -32.30 19.00 -13.23
CA LYS A 185 -31.78 19.58 -11.98
C LYS A 185 -30.65 20.56 -12.26
N THR A 186 -30.54 21.59 -11.42
CA THR A 186 -29.33 22.43 -11.41
C THR A 186 -28.20 21.70 -10.68
N ALA A 187 -26.96 22.13 -10.89
CA ALA A 187 -25.79 21.54 -10.21
C ALA A 187 -25.91 21.57 -8.68
N GLU A 188 -26.51 22.62 -8.12
CA GLU A 188 -26.76 22.76 -6.67
C GLU A 188 -27.77 21.72 -6.17
N GLN A 189 -28.82 21.47 -6.95
CA GLN A 189 -29.83 20.46 -6.61
C GLN A 189 -29.27 19.05 -6.70
N GLU A 190 -28.44 18.76 -7.70
CA GLU A 190 -27.73 17.48 -7.79
C GLU A 190 -26.76 17.30 -6.63
N LYS A 191 -26.00 18.34 -6.28
CA LYS A 191 -25.08 18.32 -5.13
C LYS A 191 -25.80 17.95 -3.83
N GLU A 192 -27.01 18.45 -3.59
CA GLU A 192 -27.78 18.08 -2.40
C GLU A 192 -28.18 16.60 -2.42
N ILE A 193 -28.65 16.08 -3.56
CA ILE A 193 -28.98 14.65 -3.71
C ILE A 193 -27.74 13.77 -3.47
N LEU A 194 -26.61 14.14 -4.07
CA LEU A 194 -25.33 13.45 -3.92
C LEU A 194 -24.83 13.52 -2.47
N ASN A 195 -25.02 14.64 -1.78
CA ASN A 195 -24.72 14.79 -0.36
C ASN A 195 -25.52 13.79 0.48
N GLN A 196 -26.84 13.68 0.26
CA GLN A 196 -27.67 12.71 0.98
C GLN A 196 -27.25 11.25 0.70
N TRP A 197 -26.83 10.93 -0.52
CA TRP A 197 -26.31 9.60 -0.85
C TRP A 197 -25.00 9.30 -0.12
N THR A 198 -24.11 10.28 -0.02
CA THR A 198 -22.84 10.18 0.72
C THR A 198 -23.10 10.03 2.22
N LEU A 199 -23.98 10.85 2.79
CA LEU A 199 -24.34 10.81 4.21
C LEU A 199 -24.95 9.47 4.63
N LYS A 200 -25.73 8.82 3.76
CA LYS A 200 -26.27 7.46 4.00
C LYS A 200 -25.18 6.42 4.25
N ASN A 201 -24.01 6.59 3.63
CA ASN A 201 -22.87 5.70 3.77
C ASN A 201 -21.81 6.20 4.77
N ALA A 202 -22.02 7.39 5.36
CA ALA A 202 -21.06 7.99 6.27
C ALA A 202 -20.81 7.09 7.50
N GLY A 203 -19.54 6.94 7.86
CA GLY A 203 -19.12 6.11 9.00
C GLY A 203 -19.06 4.60 8.70
N ASN A 204 -19.48 4.15 7.52
CA ASN A 204 -19.29 2.76 7.10
C ASN A 204 -17.92 2.59 6.41
N PRO A 205 -17.00 1.75 6.94
CA PRO A 205 -15.67 1.57 6.36
C PRO A 205 -15.67 1.10 4.90
N LEU A 206 -16.69 0.35 4.45
CA LEU A 206 -16.79 -0.11 3.05
C LEU A 206 -16.85 1.03 2.04
N TYR A 207 -17.28 2.21 2.47
CA TYR A 207 -17.42 3.41 1.64
C TYR A 207 -16.41 4.50 2.00
N PHE A 208 -15.38 4.16 2.77
CA PHE A 208 -14.35 5.10 3.17
C PHE A 208 -13.42 5.44 1.99
N TYR A 209 -13.16 6.73 1.80
CA TYR A 209 -12.18 7.24 0.86
C TYR A 209 -10.94 7.73 1.60
N GLY A 210 -9.79 7.13 1.30
CA GLY A 210 -8.48 7.57 1.78
C GLY A 210 -7.69 8.25 0.68
N ARG A 211 -7.37 9.54 0.86
CA ARG A 211 -6.56 10.30 -0.09
C ARG A 211 -5.08 9.88 -0.05
N GLN A 212 -4.40 10.10 -1.16
CA GLN A 212 -2.95 9.95 -1.26
C GLN A 212 -2.22 11.16 -0.67
N GLY A 213 -0.91 11.01 -0.44
CA GLY A 213 -0.04 12.14 -0.10
C GLY A 213 -0.03 12.53 1.38
N THR A 214 -0.42 11.62 2.27
CA THR A 214 -0.32 11.84 3.73
C THR A 214 0.27 10.62 4.43
N SER A 215 1.11 10.85 5.44
CA SER A 215 1.66 9.83 6.36
C SER A 215 1.03 9.91 7.75
N LEU A 216 0.06 10.81 7.93
CA LEU A 216 -0.61 11.06 9.20
C LEU A 216 -1.53 9.91 9.60
N ASP A 217 -2.33 9.43 8.64
CA ASP A 217 -3.33 8.40 8.86
C ASP A 217 -2.80 7.02 8.46
N PRO A 218 -2.62 6.09 9.41
CA PRO A 218 -2.12 4.75 9.10
C PRO A 218 -3.08 3.93 8.23
N ARG A 219 -4.32 4.39 8.02
CA ARG A 219 -5.28 3.72 7.15
C ARG A 219 -5.07 4.06 5.66
N LEU A 220 -4.23 5.05 5.33
CA LEU A 220 -4.11 5.64 3.99
C LEU A 220 -2.77 5.23 3.33
N GLN A 221 -2.40 3.95 3.44
CA GLN A 221 -1.08 3.49 3.02
C GLN A 221 -1.16 2.66 1.73
N SER A 222 -0.21 2.88 0.83
CA SER A 222 -0.09 1.98 -0.32
C SER A 222 0.37 0.58 0.13
N GLU A 223 -0.21 -0.44 -0.50
CA GLU A 223 0.16 -1.85 -0.34
C GLU A 223 -0.09 -2.45 1.05
N ASP A 224 -0.86 -1.77 1.90
CA ASP A 224 -1.35 -2.34 3.15
C ASP A 224 -2.59 -3.22 2.91
N LEU A 225 -2.95 -4.01 3.93
CA LEU A 225 -4.14 -4.83 3.92
C LEU A 225 -4.76 -4.89 5.31
N GLY A 226 -6.06 -4.65 5.34
CA GLY A 226 -6.91 -4.85 6.50
C GLY A 226 -6.76 -3.79 7.60
N ASP A 227 -7.58 -3.96 8.64
CA ASP A 227 -7.76 -2.98 9.72
C ASP A 227 -6.63 -2.89 10.77
N ASN A 228 -5.59 -3.73 10.66
CA ASN A 228 -4.49 -3.77 11.61
C ASN A 228 -3.14 -4.12 10.94
N ALA A 229 -2.32 -3.10 10.71
CA ALA A 229 -1.00 -3.22 10.09
C ALA A 229 -0.04 -4.18 10.84
N MET A 230 -0.07 -4.23 12.18
CA MET A 230 0.80 -5.11 12.96
C MET A 230 0.42 -6.58 12.74
N LYS A 231 -0.89 -6.87 12.77
CA LYS A 231 -1.39 -8.23 12.56
C LYS A 231 -1.19 -8.69 11.11
N ALA A 232 -1.51 -7.84 10.15
CA ALA A 232 -1.30 -8.13 8.73
C ALA A 232 0.19 -8.38 8.43
N SER A 233 1.06 -7.50 8.91
CA SER A 233 2.51 -7.62 8.75
C SER A 233 3.07 -8.87 9.45
N THR A 234 2.52 -9.27 10.59
CA THR A 234 2.94 -10.52 11.27
C THR A 234 2.67 -11.75 10.41
N TYR A 235 1.50 -11.83 9.78
CA TYR A 235 1.18 -12.89 8.83
C TYR A 235 2.05 -12.81 7.55
N GLY A 236 2.27 -11.61 7.03
CA GLY A 236 3.17 -11.38 5.89
C GLY A 236 4.59 -11.86 6.17
N ILE A 237 5.16 -11.51 7.32
CA ILE A 237 6.49 -11.97 7.75
C ILE A 237 6.54 -13.48 7.91
N ALA A 238 5.49 -14.10 8.46
CA ALA A 238 5.40 -15.55 8.55
C ALA A 238 5.45 -16.21 7.15
N ASN A 239 4.84 -15.59 6.14
CA ASN A 239 4.94 -16.03 4.75
C ASN A 239 6.35 -15.82 4.17
N LEU A 240 6.96 -14.65 4.36
CA LEU A 240 8.33 -14.39 3.89
C LEU A 240 9.34 -15.40 4.46
N LYS A 241 9.20 -15.78 5.73
CA LYS A 241 10.02 -16.83 6.39
C LYS A 241 9.90 -18.19 5.71
N ARG A 242 8.74 -18.52 5.14
CA ARG A 242 8.52 -19.78 4.39
C ARG A 242 9.07 -19.70 2.96
N ILE A 243 8.99 -18.52 2.34
CA ILE A 243 9.39 -18.31 0.94
C ILE A 243 10.91 -18.26 0.81
N LEU A 244 11.59 -17.45 1.64
CA LEU A 244 13.02 -17.15 1.49
C LEU A 244 13.93 -18.39 1.34
N PRO A 245 13.80 -19.45 2.16
CA PRO A 245 14.68 -20.61 2.05
C PRO A 245 14.54 -21.36 0.72
N ASN A 246 13.43 -21.17 0.00
CA ASN A 246 13.09 -21.90 -1.22
C ASN A 246 13.32 -21.09 -2.50
N VAL A 247 13.71 -19.81 -2.40
CA VAL A 247 13.79 -18.91 -3.57
C VAL A 247 14.64 -19.51 -4.68
N GLU A 248 15.86 -19.95 -4.38
CA GLU A 248 16.75 -20.55 -5.39
C GLU A 248 16.12 -21.75 -6.10
N LYS A 249 15.45 -22.64 -5.35
CA LYS A 249 14.76 -23.79 -5.93
C LYS A 249 13.62 -23.35 -6.84
N TRP A 250 12.84 -22.36 -6.42
CA TRP A 250 11.64 -21.90 -7.13
C TRP A 250 11.96 -20.96 -8.30
N THR A 251 13.13 -20.33 -8.30
CA THR A 251 13.59 -19.47 -9.40
C THR A 251 14.61 -20.16 -10.30
N TYR A 252 14.96 -21.42 -10.05
CA TYR A 252 15.93 -22.17 -10.86
C TYR A 252 15.53 -22.22 -12.35
N GLN A 253 16.49 -21.91 -13.21
CA GLN A 253 16.39 -22.09 -14.65
C GLN A 253 17.68 -22.73 -15.18
N LYS A 254 17.55 -23.81 -15.97
CA LYS A 254 18.70 -24.52 -16.53
C LYS A 254 19.51 -23.60 -17.43
N GLY A 255 20.80 -23.45 -17.15
CA GLY A 255 21.74 -22.64 -17.93
C GLY A 255 21.65 -21.13 -17.72
N LYS A 256 20.93 -20.67 -16.68
CA LYS A 256 20.88 -19.26 -16.27
C LYS A 256 21.74 -19.01 -15.02
N ASP A 257 22.09 -17.75 -14.80
CA ASP A 257 22.80 -17.29 -13.61
C ASP A 257 21.85 -17.08 -12.41
N TYR A 258 22.36 -16.52 -11.32
CA TYR A 258 21.59 -16.27 -10.09
C TYR A 258 20.84 -14.93 -10.08
N SER A 259 20.60 -14.31 -11.25
CA SER A 259 19.88 -13.02 -11.33
C SER A 259 18.48 -13.08 -10.74
N ASP A 260 17.66 -14.08 -11.07
CA ASP A 260 16.31 -14.26 -10.50
C ASP A 260 16.34 -14.51 -8.99
N LEU A 261 17.33 -15.27 -8.50
CA LEU A 261 17.54 -15.49 -7.07
C LEU A 261 17.82 -14.16 -6.37
N LYS A 262 18.78 -13.39 -6.89
CA LYS A 262 19.13 -12.06 -6.34
C LYS A 262 17.92 -11.13 -6.34
N GLU A 263 17.17 -11.10 -7.43
CA GLU A 263 16.00 -10.25 -7.60
C GLU A 263 14.93 -10.58 -6.55
N ILE A 264 14.45 -11.83 -6.49
CA ILE A 264 13.39 -12.22 -5.54
C ILE A 264 13.86 -12.11 -4.09
N TYR A 265 15.12 -12.43 -3.77
CA TYR A 265 15.64 -12.22 -2.42
C TYR A 265 15.59 -10.72 -2.05
N THR A 266 15.99 -9.85 -2.99
CA THR A 266 15.94 -8.40 -2.80
C THR A 266 14.51 -7.90 -2.60
N GLU A 267 13.55 -8.43 -3.35
CA GLU A 267 12.12 -8.12 -3.22
C GLU A 267 11.54 -8.59 -1.87
N ILE A 268 11.99 -9.73 -1.33
CA ILE A 268 11.60 -10.18 0.02
C ILE A 268 12.08 -9.19 1.09
N VAL A 269 13.32 -8.71 1.00
CA VAL A 269 13.85 -7.70 1.93
C VAL A 269 13.09 -6.38 1.77
N GLY A 270 12.75 -6.00 0.53
CA GLY A 270 11.91 -4.83 0.23
C GLY A 270 10.51 -4.93 0.83
N GLN A 271 9.84 -6.07 0.66
CA GLN A 271 8.53 -6.33 1.23
C GLN A 271 8.56 -6.36 2.76
N TYR A 272 9.62 -6.93 3.36
CA TYR A 272 9.84 -6.87 4.79
C TYR A 272 9.98 -5.43 5.30
N ASN A 273 10.75 -4.59 4.61
CA ASN A 273 10.88 -3.16 4.94
C ASN A 273 9.55 -2.41 4.79
N ARG A 274 8.76 -2.75 3.77
CA ARG A 274 7.43 -2.16 3.56
C ARG A 274 6.49 -2.43 4.74
N TYR A 275 6.48 -3.65 5.27
CA TYR A 275 5.72 -3.98 6.48
C TYR A 275 6.16 -3.14 7.69
N MET A 276 7.45 -2.81 7.83
CA MET A 276 7.91 -1.90 8.88
C MET A 276 7.34 -0.49 8.69
N GLY A 277 7.29 -0.01 7.44
CA GLY A 277 6.64 1.25 7.08
C GLY A 277 5.16 1.28 7.45
N HIS A 278 4.41 0.21 7.14
CA HIS A 278 2.98 0.09 7.48
C HIS A 278 2.71 0.20 8.98
N VAL A 279 3.57 -0.41 9.80
CA VAL A 279 3.44 -0.36 11.26
C VAL A 279 3.89 1.00 11.83
N LEU A 280 4.88 1.64 11.20
CA LEU A 280 5.51 2.87 11.70
C LEU A 280 4.54 4.06 11.77
N THR A 281 3.60 4.16 10.83
CA THR A 281 2.57 5.21 10.80
C THR A 281 1.59 5.11 11.98
N ASN A 282 1.51 3.95 12.65
CA ASN A 282 0.67 3.77 13.83
C ASN A 282 1.25 4.41 15.10
N VAL A 283 2.54 4.77 15.14
CA VAL A 283 3.13 5.49 16.27
C VAL A 283 3.07 6.99 15.99
N GLY A 284 2.35 7.73 16.85
CA GLY A 284 2.05 9.14 16.63
C GLY A 284 1.14 9.42 15.43
N GLY A 285 0.42 8.41 14.92
CA GLY A 285 -0.55 8.55 13.84
C GLY A 285 -1.89 9.14 14.30
N MET A 286 -2.66 9.66 13.35
CA MET A 286 -4.00 10.21 13.56
C MET A 286 -4.93 9.80 12.43
N SER A 287 -6.15 9.38 12.75
CA SER A 287 -7.19 9.16 11.75
C SER A 287 -7.74 10.48 11.23
N GLU A 288 -7.86 10.63 9.91
CA GLU A 288 -8.52 11.74 9.20
C GLU A 288 -9.89 11.27 8.67
N ASN A 289 -10.97 11.91 9.10
CA ASN A 289 -12.33 11.63 8.63
C ASN A 289 -12.98 12.93 8.15
N PHE A 290 -13.09 13.11 6.84
CA PHE A 290 -13.74 14.29 6.26
C PHE A 290 -15.19 14.40 6.73
N LYS A 291 -15.54 15.57 7.27
CA LYS A 291 -16.86 15.89 7.83
C LYS A 291 -17.28 17.30 7.41
N THR A 292 -18.57 17.50 7.18
CA THR A 292 -19.18 18.83 7.06
C THR A 292 -19.59 19.36 8.43
N TYR A 293 -19.98 20.64 8.51
CA TYR A 293 -20.48 21.27 9.75
C TYR A 293 -21.68 20.55 10.37
N ASP A 294 -22.48 19.88 9.55
CA ASP A 294 -23.68 19.15 9.99
C ASP A 294 -23.37 17.75 10.53
N GLN A 295 -22.12 17.30 10.43
CA GLN A 295 -21.67 16.00 10.94
C GLN A 295 -20.95 16.18 12.28
N THR A 296 -21.36 15.39 13.27
CA THR A 296 -20.76 15.44 14.61
C THR A 296 -19.40 14.73 14.68
N GLY A 297 -18.60 15.11 15.67
CA GLY A 297 -17.32 14.48 15.99
C GLY A 297 -16.11 15.09 15.26
N PRO A 298 -14.89 14.69 15.65
CA PRO A 298 -13.68 15.29 15.15
C PRO A 298 -13.34 14.81 13.72
N VAL A 299 -12.68 15.69 12.95
CA VAL A 299 -12.02 15.33 11.68
C VAL A 299 -10.75 14.54 11.95
N TYR A 300 -9.92 15.01 12.89
CA TYR A 300 -8.67 14.35 13.26
C TYR A 300 -8.77 13.72 14.64
N SER A 301 -8.30 12.50 14.80
CA SER A 301 -8.24 11.82 16.10
C SER A 301 -6.97 11.01 16.25
N TYR A 302 -6.28 11.13 17.38
CA TYR A 302 -5.11 10.30 17.66
C TYR A 302 -5.51 8.84 17.81
N LEU A 303 -4.62 7.96 17.39
CA LEU A 303 -4.79 6.53 17.64
C LEU A 303 -4.69 6.21 19.13
N SER A 304 -5.41 5.18 19.56
CA SER A 304 -5.41 4.75 20.96
C SER A 304 -4.00 4.38 21.45
N LYS A 305 -3.71 4.67 22.72
CA LYS A 305 -2.46 4.27 23.38
C LYS A 305 -2.11 2.80 23.16
N ALA A 306 -3.10 1.90 23.27
CA ALA A 306 -2.91 0.47 23.06
C ALA A 306 -2.40 0.14 21.64
N LYS A 307 -2.96 0.78 20.61
CA LYS A 307 -2.56 0.59 19.21
C LYS A 307 -1.11 1.03 18.96
N GLN A 308 -0.68 2.13 19.56
CA GLN A 308 0.70 2.62 19.42
C GLN A 308 1.69 1.72 20.17
N LYS A 309 1.33 1.19 21.35
CA LYS A 309 2.14 0.21 22.09
C LYS A 309 2.24 -1.13 21.35
N GLU A 310 1.15 -1.57 20.71
CA GLU A 310 1.15 -2.74 19.82
C GLU A 310 2.17 -2.58 18.69
N ALA A 311 2.23 -1.40 18.05
CA ALA A 311 3.21 -1.10 17.01
C ALA A 311 4.66 -1.17 17.50
N VAL A 312 4.98 -0.60 18.67
CA VAL A 312 6.34 -0.68 19.23
C VAL A 312 6.70 -2.10 19.67
N SER A 313 5.73 -2.84 20.22
CA SER A 313 5.91 -4.26 20.55
C SER A 313 6.18 -5.11 19.30
N PHE A 314 5.49 -4.83 18.19
CA PHE A 314 5.77 -5.45 16.90
C PHE A 314 7.22 -5.21 16.45
N PHE A 315 7.72 -3.97 16.50
CA PHE A 315 9.11 -3.68 16.13
C PHE A 315 10.11 -4.40 17.04
N ASN A 316 9.86 -4.40 18.35
CA ASN A 316 10.68 -5.11 19.33
C ASN A 316 10.83 -6.60 18.96
N GLN A 317 9.74 -7.25 18.57
CA GLN A 317 9.70 -8.68 18.25
C GLN A 317 10.21 -9.01 16.85
N GLN A 318 9.79 -8.25 15.83
CA GLN A 318 10.05 -8.61 14.43
C GLN A 318 11.33 -7.99 13.89
N LEU A 319 11.76 -6.83 14.41
CA LEU A 319 12.82 -6.01 13.81
C LEU A 319 14.01 -5.74 14.73
N PHE A 320 13.80 -5.27 15.96
CA PHE A 320 14.90 -4.90 16.86
C PHE A 320 15.54 -6.11 17.55
N THR A 321 14.81 -7.22 17.63
CA THR A 321 15.41 -8.54 17.71
C THR A 321 15.95 -8.87 16.32
N THR A 322 17.24 -9.17 16.22
CA THR A 322 17.91 -9.38 14.92
C THR A 322 17.17 -10.43 14.10
N PRO A 323 16.64 -10.08 12.91
CA PRO A 323 15.85 -11.00 12.09
C PRO A 323 16.77 -11.96 11.33
N LEU A 324 17.40 -12.90 12.05
CA LEU A 324 18.38 -13.85 11.51
C LEU A 324 17.83 -14.70 10.35
N TRP A 325 16.51 -14.91 10.30
CA TRP A 325 15.84 -15.62 9.22
C TRP A 325 16.02 -14.93 7.85
N LEU A 326 16.32 -13.63 7.78
CA LEU A 326 16.63 -12.91 6.54
C LEU A 326 18.05 -13.17 6.02
N ILE A 327 18.87 -13.94 6.75
CA ILE A 327 20.27 -14.21 6.43
C ILE A 327 20.40 -15.70 6.06
N ASN A 328 20.28 -16.00 4.76
CA ASN A 328 20.54 -17.33 4.23
C ASN A 328 21.92 -17.35 3.54
N ASN A 329 22.97 -17.69 4.28
CA ASN A 329 24.35 -17.65 3.79
C ASN A 329 24.60 -18.50 2.54
N ASP A 330 23.91 -19.65 2.40
CA ASP A 330 24.03 -20.50 1.21
C ASP A 330 23.59 -19.75 -0.04
N GLN A 331 22.39 -19.16 -0.01
CA GLN A 331 21.90 -18.35 -1.13
C GLN A 331 22.71 -17.07 -1.32
N LEU A 332 23.07 -16.36 -0.24
CA LEU A 332 23.81 -15.10 -0.31
C LEU A 332 25.19 -15.27 -0.94
N SER A 333 25.88 -16.38 -0.67
CA SER A 333 27.19 -16.66 -1.26
C SER A 333 27.20 -16.73 -2.79
N LYS A 334 26.02 -16.86 -3.42
CA LYS A 334 25.84 -16.99 -4.87
C LYS A 334 25.70 -15.65 -5.59
N PHE A 335 25.38 -14.56 -4.88
CA PHE A 335 25.12 -13.25 -5.52
C PHE A 335 25.45 -12.01 -4.67
N ASP A 336 25.54 -12.11 -3.34
CA ASP A 336 25.78 -10.94 -2.47
C ASP A 336 27.27 -10.61 -2.43
N ASN A 337 27.59 -9.36 -2.67
CA ASN A 337 28.94 -8.79 -2.59
C ASN A 337 29.18 -8.02 -1.28
N GLY A 338 28.43 -8.37 -0.22
CA GLY A 338 28.50 -7.72 1.09
C GLY A 338 27.56 -6.51 1.25
N THR A 339 26.61 -6.32 0.33
CA THR A 339 25.68 -5.17 0.36
C THR A 339 24.36 -5.51 1.04
N LEU A 340 23.90 -6.76 0.97
CA LEU A 340 22.57 -7.10 1.48
C LEU A 340 22.47 -7.06 3.01
N LEU A 341 23.51 -7.50 3.72
CA LEU A 341 23.56 -7.38 5.18
C LEU A 341 23.45 -5.91 5.63
N ASN A 342 24.04 -4.98 4.86
CA ASN A 342 23.90 -3.55 5.13
C ASN A 342 22.48 -3.05 4.87
N ARG A 343 21.79 -3.58 3.85
CA ARG A 343 20.37 -3.30 3.62
C ARG A 343 19.51 -3.74 4.80
N ILE A 344 19.73 -4.95 5.34
CA ILE A 344 18.99 -5.45 6.52
C ILE A 344 19.24 -4.56 7.75
N LYS A 345 20.51 -4.19 8.01
CA LYS A 345 20.87 -3.23 9.08
C LYS A 345 20.20 -1.87 8.87
N ALA A 346 20.11 -1.39 7.63
CA ALA A 346 19.48 -0.14 7.29
C ALA A 346 17.97 -0.16 7.60
N VAL A 347 17.26 -1.28 7.38
CA VAL A 347 15.85 -1.39 7.78
C VAL A 347 15.66 -1.16 9.28
N GLN A 348 16.50 -1.77 10.13
CA GLN A 348 16.45 -1.58 11.58
C GLN A 348 16.74 -0.12 11.98
N ALA A 349 17.84 0.43 11.46
CA ALA A 349 18.26 1.79 11.78
C ALA A 349 17.26 2.84 11.28
N ASN A 350 16.78 2.74 10.04
CA ASN A 350 15.84 3.68 9.46
C ASN A 350 14.49 3.64 10.18
N THR A 351 14.00 2.45 10.55
CA THR A 351 12.75 2.34 11.33
C THR A 351 12.90 3.02 12.68
N LEU A 352 14.02 2.81 13.36
CA LEU A 352 14.31 3.44 14.65
C LEU A 352 14.42 4.98 14.53
N VAL A 353 15.17 5.46 13.56
CA VAL A 353 15.34 6.90 13.29
C VAL A 353 13.98 7.53 13.01
N ASN A 354 13.14 6.88 12.21
CA ASN A 354 11.81 7.37 11.91
C ASN A 354 10.88 7.32 13.13
N LEU A 355 10.91 6.29 13.97
CA LEU A 355 10.13 6.27 15.23
C LEU A 355 10.41 7.50 16.10
N LEU A 356 11.62 8.06 16.01
CA LEU A 356 12.07 9.25 16.73
C LEU A 356 12.16 10.48 15.80
N ALA A 357 11.39 10.51 14.71
CA ALA A 357 11.26 11.68 13.83
C ALA A 357 10.63 12.86 14.60
N ALA A 358 11.14 14.08 14.41
CA ALA A 358 10.66 15.25 15.14
C ALA A 358 9.14 15.49 14.98
N PRO A 359 8.55 15.35 13.79
CA PRO A 359 7.10 15.55 13.61
C PRO A 359 6.25 14.49 14.32
N ARG A 360 6.76 13.27 14.45
CA ARG A 360 6.13 12.21 15.25
C ARG A 360 6.21 12.51 16.74
N ILE A 361 7.36 12.98 17.21
CA ILE A 361 7.54 13.44 18.60
C ILE A 361 6.55 14.58 18.91
N ALA A 362 6.45 15.57 18.03
CA ALA A 362 5.51 16.68 18.16
C ALA A 362 4.06 16.19 18.29
N ARG A 363 3.63 15.24 17.45
CA ARG A 363 2.27 14.66 17.53
C ARG A 363 2.02 13.89 18.83
N LEU A 364 3.03 13.20 19.39
CA LEU A 364 2.90 12.52 20.68
C LEU A 364 2.73 13.53 21.83
N LEU A 365 3.52 14.61 21.83
CA LEU A 365 3.42 15.70 22.82
C LEU A 365 2.09 16.45 22.71
N ASP A 366 1.62 16.72 21.50
CA ASP A 366 0.32 17.35 21.24
C ASP A 366 -0.84 16.46 21.71
N ASN A 367 -0.77 15.15 21.45
CA ASN A 367 -1.73 14.18 21.99
C ASN A 367 -1.75 14.16 23.53
N GLU A 368 -0.58 14.13 24.16
CA GLU A 368 -0.45 14.18 25.62
C GLU A 368 -1.03 15.47 26.20
N THR A 369 -0.78 16.60 25.57
CA THR A 369 -1.31 17.92 25.97
C THR A 369 -2.83 17.96 25.89
N LYS A 370 -3.42 17.41 24.82
CA LYS A 370 -4.86 17.45 24.57
C LYS A 370 -5.66 16.38 25.35
N ASN A 371 -5.09 15.19 25.53
CA ASN A 371 -5.83 14.02 26.03
C ASN A 371 -5.32 13.50 27.38
N GLY A 372 -4.22 14.03 27.89
CA GLY A 372 -3.59 13.61 29.12
C GLY A 372 -2.90 12.24 29.02
N THR A 373 -2.08 11.93 30.03
CA THR A 373 -1.21 10.74 30.07
C THR A 373 -1.96 9.41 30.20
N ALA A 374 -3.21 9.46 30.67
CA ALA A 374 -4.07 8.28 30.78
C ALA A 374 -4.49 7.72 29.40
N LYS A 375 -4.73 8.61 28.42
CA LYS A 375 -5.20 8.23 27.07
C LYS A 375 -4.12 8.33 26.00
N ALA A 376 -3.14 9.21 26.17
CA ALA A 376 -2.04 9.36 25.23
C ALA A 376 -0.93 8.33 25.47
N TYR A 377 -0.32 7.87 24.37
CA TYR A 377 0.98 7.19 24.43
C TYR A 377 2.07 8.26 24.50
N THR A 378 2.78 8.32 25.62
CA THR A 378 3.67 9.46 25.90
C THR A 378 5.07 9.24 25.35
N LEU A 379 5.80 10.33 25.15
CA LEU A 379 7.19 10.27 24.69
C LEU A 379 8.10 9.47 25.66
N PRO A 380 8.00 9.62 27.00
CA PRO A 380 8.72 8.76 27.94
C PRO A 380 8.41 7.26 27.78
N GLU A 381 7.14 6.89 27.53
CA GLU A 381 6.78 5.50 27.26
C GLU A 381 7.41 4.98 25.97
N LEU A 382 7.37 5.77 24.88
CA LEU A 382 8.03 5.42 23.62
C LEU A 382 9.53 5.11 23.83
N PHE A 383 10.25 6.02 24.51
CA PHE A 383 11.66 5.81 24.80
C PHE A 383 11.92 4.57 25.66
N LYS A 384 11.08 4.32 26.67
CA LYS A 384 11.18 3.13 27.52
C LYS A 384 10.96 1.85 26.73
N ASP A 385 9.90 1.81 25.93
CA ASP A 385 9.48 0.61 25.20
C ASP A 385 10.48 0.26 24.09
N ILE A 386 11.08 1.25 23.43
CA ILE A 386 12.18 1.05 22.46
C ILE A 386 13.46 0.56 23.16
N LYS A 387 13.87 1.23 24.25
CA LYS A 387 15.13 0.91 24.97
C LYS A 387 15.16 -0.52 25.48
N THR A 388 14.01 -1.05 25.89
CA THR A 388 13.86 -2.43 26.38
C THR A 388 14.42 -3.45 25.39
N SER A 389 14.22 -3.25 24.09
CA SER A 389 14.80 -4.12 23.07
C SER A 389 16.19 -3.65 22.65
N VAL A 390 16.37 -2.36 22.31
CA VAL A 390 17.65 -1.85 21.75
C VAL A 390 18.84 -2.08 22.69
N PHE A 391 18.64 -1.95 24.00
CA PHE A 391 19.66 -2.15 25.04
C PHE A 391 19.35 -3.35 25.94
N ALA A 392 18.70 -4.39 25.38
CA ALA A 392 18.49 -5.65 26.09
C ALA A 392 19.82 -6.24 26.61
N ALA A 393 19.75 -6.93 27.75
CA ALA A 393 20.92 -7.52 28.39
C ALA A 393 21.61 -8.58 27.51
N GLY A 394 22.94 -8.68 27.62
CA GLY A 394 23.77 -9.63 26.88
C GLY A 394 24.75 -8.96 25.91
N ARG A 395 25.62 -9.77 25.28
CA ARG A 395 26.61 -9.27 24.32
C ARG A 395 25.92 -8.95 22.98
N PRO A 396 25.90 -7.70 22.52
CA PRO A 396 25.22 -7.34 21.28
C PRO A 396 25.95 -7.92 20.07
N ASP A 397 25.21 -8.48 19.11
CA ASP A 397 25.73 -8.86 17.79
C ASP A 397 26.04 -7.62 16.92
N ALA A 398 26.52 -7.82 15.68
CA ALA A 398 26.85 -6.71 14.79
C ALA A 398 25.64 -5.86 14.37
N PHE A 399 24.45 -6.46 14.23
CA PHE A 399 23.21 -5.75 13.93
C PHE A 399 22.75 -4.92 15.13
N LYS A 400 22.84 -5.52 16.32
CA LYS A 400 22.47 -4.88 17.57
C LYS A 400 23.37 -3.68 17.90
N ARG A 401 24.69 -3.82 17.73
CA ARG A 401 25.61 -2.68 17.88
C ARG A 401 25.31 -1.56 16.89
N ASN A 402 24.97 -1.89 15.65
CA ASN A 402 24.55 -0.90 14.65
C ASN A 402 23.26 -0.19 15.06
N LEU A 403 22.27 -0.93 15.58
CA LEU A 403 21.00 -0.37 16.07
C LEU A 403 21.20 0.54 17.28
N GLN A 404 22.06 0.14 18.24
CA GLN A 404 22.44 0.95 19.39
C GLN A 404 23.15 2.24 18.98
N ARG A 405 24.07 2.16 18.02
CA ARG A 405 24.72 3.35 17.44
C ARG A 405 23.69 4.28 16.81
N ALA A 406 22.81 3.76 15.95
CA ALA A 406 21.75 4.56 15.33
C ALA A 406 20.83 5.24 16.36
N TYR A 407 20.55 4.57 17.49
CA TYR A 407 19.80 5.16 18.60
C TYR A 407 20.53 6.37 19.20
N VAL A 408 21.81 6.19 19.57
CA VAL A 408 22.63 7.24 20.19
C VAL A 408 22.83 8.41 19.22
N ASP A 409 23.16 8.13 17.96
CA ASP A 409 23.30 9.14 16.90
C ASP A 409 22.00 9.95 16.74
N ARG A 410 20.84 9.27 16.76
CA ARG A 410 19.55 9.94 16.65
C ARG A 410 19.25 10.84 17.86
N LEU A 411 19.60 10.41 19.07
CA LEU A 411 19.48 11.27 20.25
C LEU A 411 20.38 12.50 20.15
N GLY A 412 21.64 12.32 19.69
CA GLY A 412 22.57 13.42 19.45
C GLY A 412 21.99 14.43 18.45
N TYR A 413 21.45 13.95 17.32
CA TYR A 413 20.77 14.77 16.32
C TYR A 413 19.60 15.57 16.92
N LEU A 414 18.73 14.91 17.69
CA LEU A 414 17.56 15.56 18.30
C LEU A 414 17.93 16.64 19.33
N MET A 415 19.14 16.58 19.90
CA MET A 415 19.63 17.59 20.86
C MET A 415 20.24 18.83 20.19
N THR A 416 20.79 18.69 18.98
CA THR A 416 21.63 19.72 18.36
C THR A 416 21.05 20.34 17.11
N THR A 417 20.04 19.72 16.50
CA THR A 417 19.50 20.16 15.21
C THR A 417 18.12 20.77 15.38
N GLU A 418 17.98 22.05 15.07
CA GLU A 418 16.67 22.68 14.87
C GLU A 418 16.09 22.17 13.54
N SER A 419 14.85 21.66 13.57
CA SER A 419 14.18 21.21 12.34
C SER A 419 13.67 22.43 11.57
N GLU A 420 14.36 22.79 10.50
CA GLU A 420 13.92 23.82 9.56
C GLU A 420 13.13 23.20 8.40
N LEU A 421 11.97 23.76 8.10
CA LEU A 421 11.28 23.45 6.84
C LEU A 421 12.01 24.13 5.68
N PRO A 422 12.05 23.51 4.48
CA PRO A 422 12.56 24.18 3.30
C PRO A 422 11.88 25.54 3.10
N PRO A 423 12.60 26.61 2.72
CA PRO A 423 12.01 27.91 2.46
C PRO A 423 10.83 27.81 1.47
N GLY A 424 9.68 28.35 1.86
CA GLY A 424 8.46 28.33 1.04
C GLY A 424 7.62 27.05 1.15
N PHE A 425 8.00 26.06 1.97
CA PHE A 425 7.16 24.88 2.20
C PHE A 425 5.95 25.22 3.09
N PRO A 426 4.69 24.98 2.66
CA PRO A 426 3.53 25.28 3.48
C PRO A 426 3.52 24.43 4.77
N VAL A 427 3.42 25.08 5.92
CA VAL A 427 3.44 24.41 7.25
C VAL A 427 2.33 23.35 7.37
N GLU A 428 1.17 23.62 6.79
CA GLU A 428 0.03 22.68 6.76
C GLU A 428 0.33 21.41 5.94
N SER A 429 1.13 21.55 4.88
CA SER A 429 1.59 20.42 4.08
C SER A 429 2.66 19.62 4.83
N ALA A 430 3.52 20.27 5.60
CA ALA A 430 4.58 19.61 6.35
C ALA A 430 4.02 18.56 7.34
N ALA A 431 2.95 18.91 8.05
CA ALA A 431 2.26 17.99 8.96
C ALA A 431 1.75 16.73 8.25
N SER A 432 1.27 16.86 7.01
CA SER A 432 0.78 15.74 6.19
C SER A 432 1.91 14.80 5.75
N TYR A 433 3.12 15.33 5.56
CA TYR A 433 4.30 14.52 5.21
C TYR A 433 5.12 14.09 6.43
N GLY A 434 4.73 14.53 7.64
CA GLY A 434 5.51 14.29 8.84
C GLY A 434 6.90 14.92 8.75
N LEU A 435 6.95 16.15 8.22
CA LEU A 435 8.08 17.07 8.14
C LEU A 435 7.98 18.17 9.20
#